data_AF-A0A1M2VVF0-F1
#
_entry.id   AF-A0A1M2VVF0-F1
#
_cell.length_a   1.000
_cell.length_b   1.000
_cell.length_c   1.000
_cell.angle_alpha   90.00
_cell.angle_beta   90.00
_cell.angle_gamma   90.00
#
_symmetry.space_group_name_H-M   'P 1'
#
loop_
_entity.id
_entity.type
_entity.pdbx_description
1 polymer ?
#
loop_
_entity_poly.entity_id
_entity_poly.type
_entity_poly.pdbx_seq_one_letter_code
_entity_poly.pdbx_strand_id
1 'polypeptide(L)'
;MAEAAPAPIEINDAYFCQHFKEVCATCSYDGREENDTFFGFDPIEREGIEAPASSQNKDGQYQCKKHGSLSCNQCYGWKKQISRARVAAKKAGKKSS
;
A
#
# COMPACT_ATOMS: atom_id res chain seq x y z
N MET A 1 20.77 -18.47 -10.73
CA MET A 1 19.92 -18.51 -9.53
C MET A 1 18.98 -17.32 -9.65
N ALA A 2 17.66 -17.55 -9.67
CA ALA A 2 16.71 -16.44 -9.77
C ALA A 2 16.79 -15.63 -8.47
N GLU A 3 17.34 -14.42 -8.56
CA GLU A 3 17.25 -13.43 -7.50
C GLU A 3 15.76 -13.20 -7.25
N ALA A 4 15.24 -13.79 -6.18
CA ALA A 4 13.87 -13.58 -5.74
C ALA A 4 13.77 -12.10 -5.38
N ALA A 5 13.23 -11.28 -6.29
CA ALA A 5 12.76 -9.95 -5.97
C ALA A 5 11.92 -10.06 -4.68
N PRO A 6 12.08 -9.15 -3.71
CA PRO A 6 11.41 -9.25 -2.42
C PRO A 6 9.91 -9.42 -2.66
N ALA A 7 9.37 -10.58 -2.32
CA ALA A 7 7.98 -10.90 -2.60
C ALA A 7 7.09 -9.83 -1.95
N PRO A 8 6.25 -9.12 -2.72
CA PRO A 8 5.35 -8.14 -2.16
C PRO A 8 4.42 -8.84 -1.17
N ILE A 9 4.16 -8.18 -0.06
CA ILE A 9 3.22 -8.64 0.96
C ILE A 9 1.84 -8.09 0.64
N GLU A 10 0.85 -8.97 0.71
CA GLU A 10 -0.54 -8.65 0.40
C GLU A 10 -1.28 -8.39 1.71
N ILE A 11 -1.68 -7.14 1.93
CA ILE A 11 -2.39 -6.72 3.14
C ILE A 11 -3.75 -6.19 2.72
N ASN A 12 -4.78 -6.99 2.94
CA ASN A 12 -6.16 -6.64 2.61
C ASN A 12 -6.29 -6.10 1.17
N ASP A 13 -5.91 -6.92 0.18
CA ASP A 13 -5.99 -6.58 -1.25
C ASP A 13 -5.03 -5.48 -1.75
N ALA A 14 -4.18 -4.94 -0.88
CA ALA A 14 -3.15 -3.99 -1.28
C ALA A 14 -1.75 -4.60 -1.15
N TYR A 15 -0.91 -4.33 -2.14
CA TYR A 15 0.45 -4.79 -2.23
C TYR A 15 1.41 -3.78 -1.58
N PHE A 16 2.26 -4.29 -0.70
CA PHE A 16 3.30 -3.55 -0.01
C PHE A 16 4.64 -4.28 -0.06
N CYS A 17 5.73 -3.61 0.24
CA CYS A 17 6.99 -4.29 0.51
C CYS A 17 7.03 -4.83 1.96
N GLN A 18 8.08 -5.60 2.30
CA GLN A 18 8.30 -6.13 3.65
C GLN A 18 8.43 -5.04 4.74
N HIS A 19 8.67 -3.79 4.36
CA HIS A 19 8.67 -2.64 5.28
C HIS A 19 7.28 -2.01 5.48
N PHE A 20 6.22 -2.63 4.96
CA PHE A 20 4.86 -2.08 5.01
C PHE A 20 4.77 -0.75 4.26
N LYS A 21 5.48 -0.60 3.14
CA LYS A 21 5.40 0.62 2.31
C LYS A 21 4.99 0.26 0.89
N GLU A 22 4.04 1.01 0.34
CA GLU A 22 3.61 0.89 -1.05
C GLU A 22 4.72 1.38 -1.99
N VAL A 23 5.43 2.42 -1.59
CA VAL A 23 6.66 2.89 -2.23
C VAL A 23 7.79 2.81 -1.23
N CYS A 24 8.81 2.04 -1.56
CA CYS A 24 9.96 1.86 -0.69
C CYS A 24 11.23 2.13 -1.47
N ALA A 25 11.86 3.29 -1.24
CA ALA A 25 13.17 3.61 -1.81
C ALA A 25 14.26 2.60 -1.39
N THR A 26 14.14 2.02 -0.19
CA THR A 26 15.09 1.02 0.30
C THR A 26 15.01 -0.31 -0.46
N CYS A 27 13.80 -0.76 -0.80
CA CYS A 27 13.59 -1.98 -1.58
C CYS A 27 13.50 -1.71 -3.09
N SER A 28 13.56 -0.43 -3.50
CA SER A 28 13.19 0.03 -4.83
C SER A 28 11.85 -0.56 -5.34
N TYR A 29 10.88 -0.70 -4.42
CA TYR A 29 9.56 -1.26 -4.68
C TYR A 29 8.56 -0.14 -4.92
N ASP A 30 7.80 -0.22 -6.01
CA ASP A 30 6.71 0.70 -6.33
C ASP A 30 5.45 -0.08 -6.68
N GLY A 31 4.54 -0.21 -5.71
CA GLY A 31 3.25 -0.86 -5.88
C GLY A 31 2.10 0.11 -6.15
N ARG A 32 2.37 1.39 -6.45
CA ARG A 32 1.31 2.42 -6.59
C ARG A 32 0.39 2.08 -7.74
N GLU A 33 0.97 1.77 -8.90
CA GLU A 33 0.24 1.43 -10.12
C GLU A 33 -0.66 0.21 -9.92
N GLU A 34 -0.12 -0.85 -9.31
CA GLU A 34 -0.85 -2.08 -9.00
C GLU A 34 -2.03 -1.80 -8.06
N ASN A 35 -1.78 -1.10 -6.95
CA ASN A 35 -2.82 -0.77 -5.98
C ASN A 35 -3.87 0.17 -6.56
N ASP A 36 -3.46 1.23 -7.28
CA ASP A 36 -4.39 2.14 -7.95
C ASP A 36 -5.31 1.37 -8.88
N THR A 37 -4.72 0.59 -9.79
CA THR A 37 -5.47 -0.18 -10.80
C THR A 37 -6.42 -1.17 -10.12
N PHE A 38 -5.94 -1.87 -9.08
CA PHE A 38 -6.72 -2.82 -8.31
C PHE A 38 -7.94 -2.17 -7.64
N PHE A 39 -7.79 -0.98 -7.06
CA PHE A 39 -8.89 -0.24 -6.43
C PHE A 39 -9.72 0.61 -7.42
N GLY A 40 -9.43 0.54 -8.72
CA GLY A 40 -10.15 1.24 -9.77
C GLY A 40 -9.80 2.73 -9.87
N PHE A 41 -8.58 3.10 -9.53
CA PHE A 41 -8.03 4.44 -9.64
C PHE A 41 -7.03 4.53 -10.79
N ASP A 42 -6.96 5.69 -11.45
CA ASP A 42 -5.91 5.92 -12.45
C ASP A 42 -4.53 6.02 -11.79
N PRO A 43 -3.50 5.39 -12.38
CA PRO A 43 -2.13 5.51 -11.92
C PRO A 43 -1.69 6.98 -12.00
N ILE A 44 -1.27 7.51 -10.85
CA ILE A 44 -0.72 8.86 -10.75
C ILE A 44 0.51 8.85 -9.86
N GLU A 45 1.38 9.83 -10.04
CA GLU A 45 2.49 10.07 -9.13
C GLU A 45 1.98 10.62 -7.79
N ARG A 46 1.60 9.72 -6.88
CA ARG A 46 1.27 10.03 -5.49
C ARG A 46 2.38 9.61 -4.52
N GLU A 47 2.39 10.21 -3.35
CA GLU A 47 3.20 9.70 -2.24
C GLU A 47 2.69 8.30 -1.84
N GLY A 48 3.60 7.32 -1.78
CA GLY A 48 3.25 5.95 -1.40
C GLY A 48 2.67 5.91 0.02
N ILE A 49 1.65 5.09 0.23
CA ILE A 49 1.07 4.92 1.56
C ILE A 49 1.84 3.88 2.37
N GLU A 50 1.80 4.04 3.69
CA GLU A 50 2.42 3.13 4.64
C GLU A 50 1.34 2.28 5.32
N ALA A 51 1.54 0.97 5.31
CA ALA A 51 0.66 0.04 5.95
C ALA A 51 0.90 0.02 7.47
N PRO A 52 -0.18 -0.06 8.28
CA PRO A 52 -0.04 -0.16 9.72
C PRO A 52 0.46 -1.54 10.12
N ALA A 53 1.00 -1.63 11.34
CA ALA A 53 1.49 -2.89 11.90
C ALA A 53 0.42 -3.99 11.79
N SER A 54 0.78 -5.03 11.03
CA SER A 54 -0.05 -6.20 10.77
C SER A 54 0.65 -7.45 11.30
N SER A 55 -0.11 -8.50 11.52
CA SER A 55 0.38 -9.78 12.03
C SER A 55 -0.12 -10.88 11.12
N GLN A 56 0.70 -11.89 10.90
CA GLN A 56 0.38 -12.98 9.99
C GLN A 56 -0.44 -14.06 10.72
N ASN A 57 -1.52 -14.50 10.09
CA ASN A 57 -2.28 -15.71 10.46
C ASN A 57 -1.44 -16.97 10.15
N LYS A 58 -1.77 -18.11 10.76
CA LYS A 58 -1.37 -19.47 10.33
C LYS A 58 -1.58 -19.74 8.83
N ASP A 59 -2.58 -19.13 8.18
CA ASP A 59 -2.76 -19.21 6.72
C ASP A 59 -1.84 -18.28 5.91
N GLY A 60 -0.93 -17.55 6.56
CA GLY A 60 -0.03 -16.62 5.87
C GLY A 60 -0.64 -15.25 5.54
N GLN A 61 -1.92 -15.03 5.85
CA GLN A 61 -2.62 -13.77 5.57
C GLN A 61 -2.33 -12.69 6.63
N TYR A 62 -2.20 -11.43 6.21
CA TYR A 62 -1.97 -10.30 7.11
C TYR A 62 -3.28 -9.77 7.72
N GLN A 63 -3.37 -9.82 9.05
CA GLN A 63 -4.47 -9.24 9.84
C GLN A 63 -4.00 -8.06 10.68
N CYS A 64 -4.89 -7.12 10.92
CA CYS A 64 -4.60 -5.92 11.69
C CYS A 64 -4.15 -6.32 13.09
N LYS A 65 -2.95 -5.91 13.52
CA LYS A 65 -2.44 -6.28 14.85
C LYS A 65 -3.31 -5.73 15.99
N LYS A 66 -3.96 -4.58 15.76
CA LYS A 66 -4.78 -3.89 16.75
C LYS A 66 -6.17 -4.51 16.92
N HIS A 67 -6.76 -5.00 15.83
CA HIS A 67 -8.16 -5.47 15.80
C HIS A 67 -8.30 -6.96 15.46
N GLY A 68 -7.21 -7.64 15.10
CA GLY A 68 -7.21 -9.05 14.72
C GLY A 68 -8.00 -9.39 13.46
N SER A 69 -8.22 -8.41 12.56
CA SER A 69 -9.09 -8.58 11.39
C SER A 69 -8.32 -8.44 10.09
N LEU A 70 -8.58 -9.38 9.16
CA LEU A 70 -8.05 -9.38 7.79
C LEU A 70 -8.59 -8.22 6.94
N SER A 71 -9.75 -7.68 7.30
CA SER A 71 -10.48 -6.62 6.58
C SER A 71 -10.85 -5.46 7.50
N CYS A 72 -9.89 -5.04 8.32
CA CYS A 72 -10.08 -3.94 9.24
C CYS A 72 -10.28 -2.61 8.50
N ASN A 73 -11.53 -2.19 8.27
CA ASN A 73 -11.85 -0.91 7.60
C ASN A 73 -11.20 0.34 8.25
N GLN A 74 -10.89 0.28 9.55
CA GLN A 74 -10.24 1.37 10.27
C GLN A 74 -8.75 1.50 9.95
N CYS A 75 -8.08 0.39 9.66
CA CYS A 75 -6.63 0.34 9.44
C CYS A 75 -6.27 0.10 7.97
N TYR A 76 -7.05 -0.73 7.28
CA TYR A 76 -6.90 -1.16 5.89
C TYR A 76 -7.91 -0.47 4.97
N GLY A 77 -8.31 0.75 5.30
CA GLY A 77 -9.13 1.58 4.43
C GLY A 77 -8.34 2.12 3.22
N TRP A 78 -7.65 1.26 2.46
CA TRP A 78 -6.71 1.61 1.41
C TRP A 78 -7.34 2.50 0.36
N LYS A 79 -8.53 2.14 -0.12
CA LYS A 79 -9.30 2.97 -1.06
C LYS A 79 -9.41 4.43 -0.61
N LYS A 80 -9.67 4.65 0.68
CA LYS A 80 -9.78 6.00 1.27
C LYS A 80 -8.41 6.66 1.44
N GLN A 81 -7.39 5.91 1.85
CA GLN A 81 -6.02 6.43 1.98
C GLN A 81 -5.43 6.83 0.63
N ILE A 82 -5.53 5.94 -0.37
CA ILE A 82 -5.21 6.18 -1.76
C ILE A 82 -5.93 7.43 -2.26
N SER A 83 -7.25 7.52 -2.09
CA SER A 83 -8.01 8.72 -2.51
C SER A 83 -7.46 10.00 -1.89
N ARG A 84 -7.10 9.99 -0.60
CA ARG A 84 -6.52 11.15 0.10
C ARG A 84 -5.12 11.48 -0.40
N ALA A 85 -4.27 10.47 -0.60
CA ALA A 85 -2.92 10.63 -1.15
C ALA A 85 -2.98 11.19 -2.57
N ARG A 86 -3.94 10.74 -3.40
CA ARG A 86 -4.18 11.28 -4.74
C ARG A 86 -4.58 12.75 -4.70
N VAL A 87 -5.47 13.13 -3.79
CA VAL A 87 -5.86 14.55 -3.61
C VAL A 87 -4.67 15.39 -3.14
N ALA A 88 -3.86 14.87 -2.22
CA ALA A 88 -2.63 15.53 -1.75
C ALA A 88 -1.63 15.72 -2.89
N ALA A 89 -1.41 14.68 -3.71
CA ALA A 89 -0.53 14.72 -4.87
C ALA A 89 -0.99 15.73 -5.93
N LYS A 90 -2.30 15.74 -6.28
CA LYS A 90 -2.87 16.76 -7.18
C LYS A 90 -2.70 18.18 -6.63
N LYS A 91 -2.75 18.36 -5.31
CA LYS A 91 -2.56 19.65 -4.65
C LYS A 91 -1.09 20.06 -4.58
N ALA A 92 -0.18 19.09 -4.44
CA ALA A 92 1.26 19.30 -4.47
C ALA A 92 1.73 19.67 -5.89
N GLY A 93 1.28 18.96 -6.92
CA GLY A 93 1.57 19.28 -8.32
C GLY A 93 1.04 20.65 -8.76
N LYS A 94 -0.04 21.15 -8.15
CA LYS A 94 -0.55 22.51 -8.35
C LYS A 94 0.28 23.62 -7.68
N LYS A 95 1.23 23.30 -6.80
CA LYS A 95 2.10 24.27 -6.13
C LYS A 95 3.50 24.40 -6.79
N SER A 96 3.71 23.72 -7.91
CA SER A 96 4.96 23.76 -8.68
C SER A 96 4.84 24.55 -9.98
N SER A 97 3.96 25.55 -10.04
CA SER A 97 3.91 26.56 -11.10
C SER A 97 3.97 27.96 -10.51
#